data_AF-A0A962KGK2-F1
#
_entry.id   AF-A0A962KGK2-F1
#
_cell.length_a   1.000
_cell.length_b   1.000
_cell.length_c   1.000
_cell.angle_alpha   90.00
_cell.angle_beta   90.00
_cell.angle_gamma   90.00
#
_symmetry.space_group_name_H-M   'P 1'
#
loop_
_entity.id
_entity.type
_entity.pdbx_description
1 polymer ?
#
loop_
_entity_poly.entity_id
_entity_poly.type
_entity_poly.pdbx_seq_one_letter_code
_entity_poly.pdbx_strand_id
1 'polypeptide(L)'
;DSYKETFPGSGTRELVGTAGADDGANVYPENRVNVRLGIRGNNWNAGWTMRWIDESEDLLRPASITDDAVAEDILYHDIMAAYTFQNLTLSAGIDNLTDEEPPRFHSAFNANTAPGTYDTYGIRSWVRVILSF
;
A
#
# COMPACT_ATOMS: atom_id res chain seq x y z
N ASP A 1 -7.25 3.31 18.32
CA ASP A 1 -8.64 2.82 18.33
C ASP A 1 -9.68 3.88 17.93
N SER A 2 -9.29 5.14 17.65
CA SER A 2 -10.21 6.14 17.07
C SER A 2 -9.45 7.30 16.44
N TYR A 3 -9.87 7.73 15.26
CA TYR A 3 -9.46 8.96 14.60
C TYR A 3 -10.73 9.65 14.07
N LYS A 4 -11.04 10.83 14.60
CA LYS A 4 -12.33 11.50 14.33
C LYS A 4 -12.11 12.81 13.62
N GLU A 5 -13.00 13.08 12.66
CA GLU A 5 -13.04 14.35 11.95
C GLU A 5 -14.44 14.95 12.00
N THR A 6 -14.52 16.27 12.07
CA THR A 6 -15.80 17.00 12.08
C THR A 6 -16.03 17.66 10.74
N PHE A 7 -17.08 17.21 10.05
CA PHE A 7 -17.48 17.72 8.76
C PHE A 7 -18.55 18.82 8.95
N PRO A 8 -18.40 19.98 8.29
CA PRO A 8 -19.40 21.04 8.34
C PRO A 8 -20.78 20.52 7.90
N GLY A 9 -21.80 20.66 8.77
CA GLY A 9 -23.18 20.27 8.47
C GLY A 9 -23.51 18.78 8.60
N SER A 10 -22.51 17.89 8.73
CA SER A 10 -22.74 16.43 8.88
C SER A 10 -22.14 15.83 10.15
N GLY A 11 -21.49 16.65 11.00
CA GLY A 11 -21.08 16.28 12.34
C GLY A 11 -19.74 15.55 12.40
N THR A 12 -19.43 14.99 13.57
CA THR A 12 -18.19 14.23 13.79
C THR A 12 -18.35 12.78 13.36
N ARG A 13 -17.40 12.26 12.58
CA ARG A 13 -17.35 10.86 12.14
C ARG A 13 -16.08 10.19 12.61
N GLU A 14 -16.17 8.89 12.85
CA GLU A 14 -15.02 8.00 13.02
C GLU A 14 -14.46 7.66 11.65
N LEU A 15 -13.15 7.71 11.51
CA LEU A 15 -12.46 7.46 10.24
C LEU A 15 -11.70 6.14 10.24
N VAL A 16 -11.37 5.57 11.40
CA VAL A 16 -10.72 4.25 11.45
C VAL A 16 -11.61 3.18 10.79
N GLY A 17 -11.01 2.39 9.90
CA GLY A 17 -11.71 1.37 9.11
C GLY A 17 -12.45 1.92 7.89
N THR A 18 -12.21 3.18 7.49
CA THR A 18 -13.00 3.83 6.43
C THR A 18 -12.18 4.27 5.22
N ALA A 19 -12.82 4.21 4.06
CA ALA A 19 -12.33 4.73 2.79
C ALA A 19 -13.18 5.93 2.35
N GLY A 20 -12.61 6.81 1.52
CA GLY A 20 -13.35 7.91 0.89
C GLY A 20 -13.55 9.15 1.77
N ALA A 21 -12.84 9.24 2.88
CA ALA A 21 -12.68 10.48 3.64
C ALA A 21 -11.88 11.52 2.84
N ASP A 22 -11.94 12.79 3.28
CA ASP A 22 -11.33 13.94 2.59
C ASP A 22 -11.69 14.02 1.09
N ASP A 23 -12.99 14.12 0.81
CA ASP A 23 -13.54 14.17 -0.56
C ASP A 23 -13.13 12.98 -1.45
N GLY A 24 -12.97 11.80 -0.86
CA GLY A 24 -12.63 10.58 -1.61
C GLY A 24 -11.14 10.32 -1.76
N ALA A 25 -10.27 11.16 -1.19
CA ALA A 25 -8.83 11.10 -1.42
C ALA A 25 -8.10 10.07 -0.52
N ASN A 26 -8.64 9.80 0.68
CA ASN A 26 -7.91 9.07 1.72
C ASN A 26 -8.61 7.77 2.14
N VAL A 27 -7.78 6.83 2.62
CA VAL A 27 -8.21 5.57 3.23
C VAL A 27 -7.50 5.41 4.57
N TYR A 28 -8.26 5.03 5.57
CA TYR A 28 -7.87 4.91 6.97
C TYR A 28 -8.07 3.47 7.44
N PRO A 29 -7.27 2.51 6.93
CA PRO A 29 -7.38 1.11 7.32
C PRO A 29 -7.15 0.98 8.83
N GLU A 30 -7.91 0.10 9.48
CA GLU A 30 -7.75 -0.13 10.91
C GLU A 30 -6.35 -0.68 11.22
N ASN A 31 -5.89 -1.61 10.39
CA ASN A 31 -4.60 -2.26 10.54
C ASN A 31 -3.73 -2.13 9.29
N ARG A 32 -2.41 -1.97 9.51
CA ARG A 32 -1.40 -2.10 8.48
C ARG A 32 -0.22 -2.87 9.02
N VAL A 33 0.12 -3.98 8.38
CA VAL A 33 1.18 -4.87 8.84
C VAL A 33 2.31 -4.87 7.82
N ASN A 34 3.54 -4.62 8.29
CA ASN A 34 4.74 -4.64 7.47
C ASN A 34 5.73 -5.66 8.05
N VAL A 35 5.94 -6.77 7.35
CA VAL A 35 6.93 -7.79 7.74
C VAL A 35 8.12 -7.71 6.79
N ARG A 36 9.33 -7.67 7.34
CA ARG A 36 10.57 -7.66 6.54
C ARG A 36 11.46 -8.81 6.99
N LEU A 37 11.77 -9.71 6.05
CA LEU A 37 12.74 -10.77 6.23
C LEU A 37 13.96 -10.50 5.35
N GLY A 38 15.14 -10.68 5.91
CA GLY A 38 16.39 -10.46 5.21
C GLY A 38 17.38 -11.57 5.50
N ILE A 39 18.02 -12.05 4.44
CA ILE A 39 19.14 -12.99 4.52
C ILE A 39 20.39 -12.33 3.94
N ARG A 40 21.53 -12.57 4.57
CA ARG A 40 22.81 -11.95 4.19
C ARG A 40 23.90 -13.00 4.14
N GLY A 41 24.70 -12.95 3.08
CA GLY A 41 25.98 -13.65 2.97
C GLY A 41 27.14 -12.67 3.01
N ASN A 42 28.33 -13.15 2.65
CA ASN A 42 29.57 -12.34 2.72
C ASN A 42 29.56 -11.15 1.76
N ASN A 43 28.99 -11.32 0.57
CA ASN A 43 29.02 -10.33 -0.50
C ASN A 43 27.66 -10.16 -1.19
N TRP A 44 26.60 -10.65 -0.55
CA TRP A 44 25.25 -10.56 -1.09
C TRP A 44 24.22 -10.43 0.03
N ASN A 45 23.08 -9.86 -0.31
CA ASN A 45 21.90 -9.88 0.55
C ASN A 45 20.64 -10.04 -0.30
N ALA A 46 19.62 -10.64 0.30
CA ALA A 46 18.29 -10.69 -0.27
C ALA A 46 17.28 -10.30 0.81
N GLY A 47 16.20 -9.65 0.39
CA GLY A 47 15.14 -9.19 1.24
C GLY A 47 13.79 -9.52 0.64
N TRP A 48 12.84 -9.85 1.50
CA TRP A 48 11.42 -9.94 1.19
C TRP A 48 10.65 -9.06 2.17
N THR A 49 9.76 -8.24 1.64
CA THR A 49 8.83 -7.40 2.40
C THR A 49 7.41 -7.87 2.08
N MET A 50 6.61 -8.04 3.13
CA MET A 50 5.18 -8.26 3.05
C MET A 50 4.49 -7.00 3.59
N ARG A 51 3.56 -6.43 2.82
CA ARG A 51 2.73 -5.30 3.25
C ARG A 51 1.27 -5.70 3.16
N TRP A 52 0.62 -5.85 4.31
CA TRP A 52 -0.81 -6.06 4.38
C TRP A 52 -1.51 -4.78 4.80
N ILE A 53 -2.60 -4.46 4.13
CA ILE A 53 -3.46 -3.32 4.41
C ILE A 53 -4.87 -3.89 4.57
N ASP A 54 -5.47 -3.63 5.73
CA ASP A 54 -6.81 -4.09 6.07
C ASP A 54 -7.87 -3.47 5.16
N GLU A 55 -9.01 -4.14 5.04
CA GLU A 55 -10.15 -3.61 4.30
C GLU A 55 -10.67 -2.31 4.93
N SER A 56 -11.42 -1.52 4.16
CA SER A 56 -12.01 -0.27 4.64
C SER A 56 -13.35 0.02 3.98
N GLU A 57 -14.37 0.33 4.78
CA GLU A 57 -15.71 0.64 4.30
C GLU A 57 -15.81 2.08 3.77
N ASP A 58 -16.50 2.28 2.65
CA ASP A 58 -16.74 3.59 2.07
C ASP A 58 -17.64 4.45 2.98
N LEU A 59 -17.04 5.52 3.51
CA LEU A 59 -17.67 6.44 4.45
C LEU A 59 -18.87 7.20 3.88
N LEU A 60 -18.89 7.40 2.55
CA LEU A 60 -19.86 8.26 1.87
C LEU A 60 -20.88 7.44 1.05
N ARG A 61 -20.58 6.17 0.75
CA ARG A 61 -21.43 5.28 -0.06
C ARG A 61 -21.46 3.87 0.55
N PRO A 62 -22.22 3.66 1.63
CA PRO A 62 -22.33 2.35 2.26
C PRO A 62 -23.01 1.31 1.35
N ALA A 63 -22.87 0.03 1.72
CA ALA A 63 -23.39 -1.12 0.97
C ALA A 63 -24.92 -1.10 0.71
N SER A 64 -25.68 -0.28 1.44
CA SER A 64 -27.11 -0.07 1.19
C SER A 64 -27.40 0.78 -0.06
N ILE A 65 -26.39 1.42 -0.65
CA ILE A 65 -26.51 2.36 -1.77
C ILE A 65 -25.71 1.89 -3.00
N THR A 66 -24.60 1.16 -2.81
CA THR A 66 -23.73 0.69 -3.89
C THR A 66 -23.11 -0.66 -3.54
N ASP A 67 -22.80 -1.45 -4.56
CA ASP A 67 -22.12 -2.74 -4.38
C ASP A 67 -20.60 -2.57 -4.18
N ASP A 68 -20.01 -1.47 -4.70
CA ASP A 68 -18.59 -1.12 -4.55
C ASP A 68 -18.30 -0.29 -3.28
N ALA A 69 -18.85 -0.71 -2.13
CA ALA A 69 -18.78 0.05 -0.87
C ALA A 69 -17.58 -0.29 0.02
N VAL A 70 -16.65 -1.13 -0.44
CA VAL A 70 -15.51 -1.61 0.35
C VAL A 70 -14.25 -1.51 -0.48
N ALA A 71 -13.22 -0.88 0.08
CA ALA A 71 -11.86 -1.06 -0.39
C ALA A 71 -11.35 -2.36 0.25
N GLU A 72 -11.35 -3.46 -0.51
CA GLU A 72 -10.92 -4.78 -0.04
C GLU A 72 -9.49 -4.76 0.54
N ASP A 73 -9.20 -5.72 1.40
CA ASP A 73 -7.85 -5.90 1.94
C ASP A 73 -6.87 -6.28 0.83
N ILE A 74 -5.58 -5.96 1.04
CA ILE A 74 -4.56 -6.25 0.03
C ILE A 74 -3.22 -6.64 0.66
N LEU A 75 -2.55 -7.59 0.01
CA LEU A 75 -1.29 -8.16 0.44
C LEU A 75 -0.22 -8.04 -0.65
N TYR A 76 0.71 -7.11 -0.48
CA TYR A 76 1.85 -6.97 -1.39
C TYR A 76 3.06 -7.77 -0.94
N HIS A 77 3.75 -8.36 -1.91
CA HIS A 77 5.06 -8.99 -1.74
C HIS A 77 6.11 -8.22 -2.54
N ASP A 78 7.10 -7.65 -1.86
CA ASP A 78 8.22 -6.96 -2.51
C ASP A 78 9.50 -7.76 -2.25
N ILE A 79 10.31 -7.98 -3.28
CA ILE A 79 11.59 -8.69 -3.17
C ILE A 79 12.74 -7.83 -3.68
N MET A 80 13.92 -8.00 -3.08
CA MET A 80 15.14 -7.37 -3.55
C MET A 80 16.35 -8.28 -3.32
N ALA A 81 17.35 -8.12 -4.15
CA ALA A 81 18.65 -8.75 -3.97
C ALA A 81 19.76 -7.76 -4.34
N ALA A 82 20.89 -7.88 -3.66
CA ALA A 82 22.08 -7.11 -3.95
C ALA A 82 23.33 -7.99 -3.86
N TYR A 83 24.30 -7.69 -4.72
CA TYR A 83 25.60 -8.34 -4.77
C TYR A 83 26.70 -7.29 -4.88
N THR A 84 27.73 -7.43 -4.04
CA THR A 84 28.88 -6.54 -4.03
C THR A 84 30.11 -7.28 -4.53
N PHE A 85 30.76 -6.71 -5.55
CA PHE A 85 32.03 -7.16 -6.09
C PHE A 85 33.04 -6.02 -6.04
N GLN A 86 34.06 -6.17 -5.21
CA GLN A 86 35.06 -5.12 -4.96
C GLN A 86 34.37 -3.81 -4.53
N ASN A 87 34.48 -2.75 -5.33
CA ASN A 87 33.88 -1.45 -5.08
C ASN A 87 32.56 -1.22 -5.83
N LEU A 88 32.02 -2.24 -6.48
CA LEU A 88 30.76 -2.21 -7.23
C LEU A 88 29.68 -2.98 -6.46
N THR A 89 28.53 -2.35 -6.23
CA THR A 89 27.32 -3.02 -5.76
C THR A 89 26.23 -2.93 -6.81
N LEU A 90 25.74 -4.10 -7.24
CA LEU A 90 24.55 -4.24 -8.08
C LEU A 90 23.38 -4.63 -7.19
N SER A 91 22.23 -3.99 -7.38
CA SER A 91 20.99 -4.35 -6.70
C SER A 91 19.84 -4.37 -7.71
N ALA A 92 18.90 -5.27 -7.50
CA ALA A 92 17.65 -5.33 -8.24
C ALA A 92 16.50 -5.67 -7.30
N GLY A 93 15.30 -5.26 -7.65
CA GLY A 93 14.10 -5.59 -6.90
C GLY A 93 12.84 -5.55 -7.75
N ILE A 94 11.81 -6.17 -7.20
CA ILE A 94 10.46 -6.21 -7.75
C ILE A 94 9.51 -5.86 -6.60
N ASP A 95 8.77 -4.78 -6.78
CA ASP A 95 7.65 -4.43 -5.91
C ASP A 95 6.35 -4.98 -6.50
N ASN A 96 5.40 -5.35 -5.64
CA ASN A 96 4.14 -6.00 -6.03
C ASN A 96 4.37 -7.25 -6.91
N LEU A 97 5.19 -8.19 -6.41
CA LEU A 97 5.61 -9.41 -7.12
C LEU A 97 4.45 -10.27 -7.62
N THR A 98 3.30 -10.25 -6.93
CA THR A 98 2.11 -11.04 -7.27
C THR A 98 1.13 -10.30 -8.20
N ASP A 99 1.47 -9.09 -8.65
CA ASP A 99 0.66 -8.27 -9.56
C ASP A 99 -0.74 -7.94 -9.01
N GLU A 100 -0.83 -7.62 -7.73
CA GLU A 100 -2.10 -7.24 -7.11
C GLU A 100 -2.62 -5.92 -7.68
N GLU A 101 -3.89 -5.89 -8.07
CA GLU A 101 -4.57 -4.67 -8.50
C GLU A 101 -5.01 -3.87 -7.26
N PRO A 102 -4.83 -2.53 -7.24
CA PRO A 102 -5.24 -1.74 -6.08
C PRO A 102 -6.76 -1.82 -5.85
N PRO A 103 -7.22 -1.93 -4.58
CA PRO A 103 -8.64 -1.99 -4.26
C PRO A 103 -9.37 -0.75 -4.76
N ARG A 104 -10.64 -0.95 -5.14
CA ARG A 104 -11.52 0.12 -5.59
C ARG A 104 -12.70 0.30 -4.67
N PHE A 105 -13.19 1.53 -4.58
CA PHE A 105 -14.38 1.86 -3.81
C PHE A 105 -15.09 3.07 -4.45
N HIS A 106 -16.39 3.18 -4.24
CA HIS A 106 -17.26 4.08 -5.00
C HIS A 106 -16.89 5.56 -4.89
N SER A 107 -16.59 6.02 -3.68
CA SER A 107 -16.34 7.44 -3.39
C SER A 107 -14.89 7.87 -3.66
N ALA A 108 -14.04 6.96 -4.14
CA ALA A 108 -12.65 7.25 -4.41
C ALA A 108 -12.48 8.33 -5.49
N PHE A 109 -11.72 9.36 -5.19
CA PHE A 109 -11.51 10.49 -6.10
C PHE A 109 -10.59 10.14 -7.28
N ASN A 110 -9.60 9.26 -7.08
CA ASN A 110 -8.52 9.01 -8.04
C ASN A 110 -8.68 7.65 -8.72
N ALA A 111 -9.27 7.62 -9.92
CA ALA A 111 -9.45 6.39 -10.71
C ALA A 111 -10.10 5.25 -9.91
N ASN A 112 -11.07 5.60 -9.06
CA ASN A 112 -11.76 4.71 -8.14
C ASN A 112 -10.86 4.01 -7.10
N THR A 113 -9.64 4.49 -6.84
CA THR A 113 -8.73 3.97 -5.80
C THR A 113 -8.03 5.11 -5.03
N ALA A 114 -7.11 4.76 -4.12
CA ALA A 114 -6.34 5.67 -3.30
C ALA A 114 -4.81 5.51 -3.53
N PRO A 115 -4.20 6.25 -4.48
CA PRO A 115 -2.78 6.14 -4.82
C PRO A 115 -1.81 6.51 -3.69
N GLY A 116 -2.28 7.19 -2.64
CA GLY A 116 -1.48 7.46 -1.43
C GLY A 116 -1.34 6.26 -0.51
N THR A 117 -2.20 5.26 -0.65
CA THR A 117 -2.27 4.06 0.20
C THR A 117 -1.84 2.81 -0.55
N TYR A 118 -2.29 2.66 -1.79
CA TYR A 118 -2.11 1.47 -2.62
C TYR A 118 -1.11 1.68 -3.75
N ASP A 119 -0.43 0.61 -4.15
CA ASP A 119 0.40 0.61 -5.35
C ASP A 119 -0.52 0.63 -6.58
N THR A 120 -0.48 1.72 -7.36
CA THR A 120 -1.34 1.89 -8.56
C THR A 120 -0.76 1.29 -9.83
N TYR A 121 0.51 0.90 -9.78
CA TYR A 121 1.14 0.10 -10.80
C TYR A 121 1.15 -1.35 -10.29
N GLY A 122 0.97 -2.31 -11.20
CA GLY A 122 1.17 -3.73 -10.92
C GLY A 122 2.64 -4.03 -10.60
N ILE A 123 3.21 -5.06 -11.22
CA ILE A 123 4.62 -5.39 -11.02
C ILE A 123 5.55 -4.21 -11.38
N ARG A 124 6.36 -3.74 -10.42
CA ARG A 124 7.41 -2.72 -10.65
C ARG A 124 8.79 -3.30 -10.43
N SER A 125 9.59 -3.40 -11.49
CA SER A 125 11.00 -3.82 -11.41
C SER A 125 11.96 -2.63 -11.40
N TRP A 126 13.06 -2.75 -10.67
CA TRP A 126 14.11 -1.73 -10.63
C TRP A 126 15.51 -2.34 -10.50
N VAL A 127 16.52 -1.59 -10.95
CA VAL A 127 17.95 -1.93 -10.82
C VAL A 127 18.70 -0.70 -10.29
N ARG A 128 19.69 -0.92 -9.43
CA ARG A 128 20.57 0.10 -8.88
C ARG A 128 22.03 -0.35 -8.98
N VAL A 129 22.90 0.57 -9.37
CA VAL A 129 24.35 0.37 -9.41
C VAL A 129 25.02 1.42 -8.54
N ILE A 130 25.90 1.00 -7.63
CA ILE A 130 26.67 1.88 -6.75
C ILE A 130 28.15 1.56 -6.92
N LEU A 131 28.96 2.60 -7.15
CA LEU A 131 30.42 2.54 -7.10
C LEU A 131 30.90 3.28 -5.84
N SER A 132 31.76 2.64 -5.05
CA SER A 132 32.41 3.25 -3.89
C SER A 132 33.87 3.60 -4.21
N PHE A 133 34.37 4.71 -3.68
CA PHE A 133 35.73 5.23 -3.91
C PHE A 133 36.42 5.50 -2.57
#